data_AF-E9DNE0-F1
#
_entry.id   AF-E9DNE0-F1
#
_cell.length_a   1.000
_cell.length_b   1.000
_cell.length_c   1.000
_cell.angle_alpha   90.00
_cell.angle_beta   90.00
_cell.angle_gamma   90.00
#
_symmetry.space_group_name_H-M   'P 1'
#
loop_
_entity.id
_entity.type
_entity.pdbx_description
1 polymer ?
#
loop_
_entity_poly.entity_id
_entity_poly.type
_entity_poly.pdbx_seq_one_letter_code
_entity_poly.pdbx_strand_id
1 'polypeptide(L)' 'MEPPQRPSYPEACGLRHLAFKVSHIEEVVKDLEEKGISCQPIRRDTFTGEKMTFFDDPDGLPLELHE' A
#
# COMPACT_ATOMS: atom_id res chain seq x y z
N MET A 1 22.15 5.12 14.35
CA MET A 1 22.40 5.20 12.90
C MET A 1 21.06 4.99 12.26
N GLU A 2 20.48 6.03 11.67
CA GLU A 2 19.26 5.86 10.88
C GLU A 2 19.62 5.12 9.59
N PRO A 3 18.80 4.15 9.16
CA PRO A 3 19.00 3.50 7.88
C PRO A 3 18.90 4.53 6.74
N PRO A 4 19.65 4.34 5.64
CA PRO A 4 19.55 5.23 4.48
C PRO A 4 18.11 5.20 3.95
N GLN A 5 17.61 6.37 3.54
CA GLN A 5 16.28 6.48 2.92
C GLN A 5 16.17 5.52 1.73
N ARG A 6 15.05 4.81 1.68
CA ARG A 6 14.75 3.89 0.58
C ARG A 6 14.58 4.69 -0.72
N PRO A 7 15.39 4.40 -1.77
CA PRO A 7 15.16 4.99 -3.09
C PRO A 7 13.80 4.51 -3.62
N SER A 8 12.85 5.42 -3.75
CA SER A 8 11.53 5.10 -4.32
C SER A 8 11.57 5.05 -5.85
N TYR A 9 12.53 5.74 -6.49
CA TYR A 9 12.74 5.67 -7.94
C TYR A 9 14.18 6.03 -8.36
N PRO A 10 14.83 5.25 -9.27
CA PRO A 10 14.41 3.91 -9.67
C PRO A 10 14.40 2.98 -8.46
N GLU A 11 13.44 2.06 -8.41
CA GLU A 11 13.33 1.12 -7.30
C GLU A 11 14.64 0.33 -7.16
N ALA A 12 15.13 0.20 -5.92
CA ALA A 12 16.27 -0.63 -5.63
C ALA A 12 15.95 -2.13 -5.87
N CYS A 13 16.97 -2.92 -6.23
CA CYS A 13 16.82 -4.37 -6.29
C CYS A 13 16.42 -4.93 -4.91
N GLY A 14 15.41 -5.79 -4.85
CA GLY A 14 14.94 -6.42 -3.61
C GLY A 14 13.42 -6.41 -3.46
N LEU A 15 12.94 -6.47 -2.22
CA LEU A 15 11.52 -6.45 -1.89
C LEU A 15 10.90 -5.09 -2.25
N ARG A 16 9.86 -5.13 -3.09
CA ARG A 16 9.21 -3.92 -3.62
C ARG A 16 8.11 -3.40 -2.71
N HIS A 17 7.23 -4.26 -2.25
CA HIS A 17 6.10 -3.93 -1.38
C HIS A 17 5.61 -5.19 -0.67
N LEU A 18 4.70 -5.00 0.29
CA LEU A 18 3.95 -6.08 0.92
C LEU A 18 2.46 -5.86 0.65
N ALA A 19 1.74 -6.93 0.28
CA ALA A 19 0.31 -6.90 0.08
C ALA A 19 -0.42 -7.66 1.20
N PHE A 20 -1.49 -7.07 1.73
CA PHE A 20 -2.40 -7.69 2.67
C PHE A 20 -3.70 -8.06 1.98
N LYS A 21 -4.10 -9.33 2.10
CA LYS A 21 -5.43 -9.76 1.65
C LYS A 21 -6.48 -9.29 2.65
N VAL A 22 -7.51 -8.60 2.16
CA VAL A 22 -8.62 -8.08 2.96
C VAL A 22 -9.96 -8.53 2.38
N SER A 23 -11.00 -8.65 3.19
CA SER A 23 -12.32 -9.04 2.66
C SER A 23 -13.12 -7.87 2.07
N HIS A 24 -12.96 -6.68 2.65
CA HIS A 24 -13.67 -5.46 2.26
C HIS A 24 -12.72 -4.27 2.31
N ILE A 25 -12.23 -3.84 1.14
CA ILE A 25 -11.19 -2.81 1.08
C ILE A 25 -11.71 -1.44 1.55
N GLU A 26 -12.98 -1.11 1.30
CA GLU A 26 -13.57 0.17 1.67
C GLU A 26 -13.61 0.37 3.19
N GLU A 27 -13.86 -0.71 3.95
CA GLU A 27 -13.87 -0.67 5.42
C GLU A 27 -12.46 -0.42 5.95
N VAL A 28 -11.47 -1.14 5.43
CA VAL A 28 -10.07 -1.00 5.86
C VAL A 28 -9.50 0.37 5.49
N VAL A 29 -9.83 0.90 4.30
CA VAL A 29 -9.43 2.25 3.89
C VAL A 29 -10.00 3.30 4.83
N LYS A 30 -11.29 3.21 5.17
CA LYS A 30 -11.94 4.11 6.12
C LYS A 30 -11.26 4.06 7.50
N ASP A 31 -10.96 2.86 7.99
CA ASP A 31 -10.26 2.66 9.27
C ASP A 31 -8.84 3.25 9.26
N LEU A 32 -8.14 3.20 8.12
CA LEU A 32 -6.82 3.80 7.94
C LEU A 32 -6.90 5.33 7.89
N GLU A 33 -7.87 5.89 7.16
CA GLU A 33 -8.11 7.33 7.08
C GLU A 33 -8.49 7.93 8.44
N GLU A 34 -9.31 7.24 9.24
CA GLU A 34 -9.65 7.64 10.61
C GLU A 34 -8.42 7.66 11.54
N LYS A 35 -7.38 6.86 11.23
CA LYS A 35 -6.08 6.87 11.92
C LYS A 35 -5.09 7.87 11.33
N GLY A 36 -5.48 8.66 10.34
CA GLY A 36 -4.63 9.65 9.67
C GLY A 36 -3.69 9.07 8.61
N ILE A 37 -3.93 7.83 8.16
CA ILE A 37 -3.16 7.17 7.09
C ILE A 37 -3.89 7.39 5.77
N SER A 38 -3.28 8.15 4.87
CA SER A 38 -3.86 8.43 3.55
C SER A 38 -3.69 7.25 2.61
N CYS A 39 -4.78 6.78 2.01
CA CYS A 39 -4.75 5.74 0.98
C CYS A 39 -4.91 6.36 -0.41
N GLN A 40 -4.33 5.72 -1.42
CA GLN A 40 -4.60 6.07 -2.82
C GLN A 40 -6.05 5.70 -3.21
N PRO A 41 -6.57 6.23 -4.34
CA PRO A 41 -7.88 5.83 -4.83
C PRO A 41 -7.95 4.32 -5.09
N ILE A 42 -9.01 3.68 -4.60
CA ILE A 42 -9.28 2.27 -4.86
C ILE A 42 -9.44 2.07 -6.37
N ARG A 43 -8.70 1.10 -6.90
CA ARG A 43 -8.75 0.68 -8.31
C ARG A 43 -8.97 -0.83 -8.40
N ARG A 44 -9.19 -1.34 -9.60
CA ARG A 44 -9.29 -2.79 -9.83
C ARG A 44 -8.00 -3.33 -10.43
N ASP A 45 -7.57 -4.49 -9.95
CA ASP A 45 -6.47 -5.23 -10.56
C ASP A 45 -6.84 -5.64 -11.99
N THR A 46 -5.88 -5.50 -12.91
CA THR A 46 -6.12 -5.72 -14.35
C THR A 46 -6.25 -7.19 -14.72
N PHE A 47 -5.76 -8.10 -13.89
CA PHE A 47 -5.75 -9.54 -14.11
C PHE A 47 -6.89 -10.23 -13.35
N THR A 48 -7.15 -9.86 -12.10
CA THR A 48 -8.18 -10.49 -11.27
C THR A 48 -9.50 -9.71 -11.25
N GLY A 49 -9.46 -8.40 -11.47
CA GLY A 49 -10.62 -7.51 -11.33
C GLY A 49 -11.01 -7.21 -9.88
N GLU A 50 -10.26 -7.75 -8.90
CA GLU A 50 -10.43 -7.50 -7.47
C GLU A 50 -10.03 -6.06 -7.13
N LYS A 51 -10.57 -5.52 -6.04
CA LYS A 51 -10.24 -4.16 -5.64
C LYS A 51 -8.89 -4.13 -4.93
N MET A 52 -8.09 -3.12 -5.24
CA MET A 52 -6.81 -2.87 -4.60
C MET A 52 -6.56 -1.38 -4.38
N THR A 53 -5.74 -1.08 -3.37
CA THR A 53 -5.19 0.27 -3.14
C THR A 53 -3.82 0.19 -2.50
N PHE A 54 -3.07 1.30 -2.56
CA PHE A 54 -1.76 1.46 -1.95
C PHE A 54 -1.76 2.57 -0.90
N PHE A 55 -0.94 2.40 0.11
CA PHE A 55 -0.56 3.40 1.09
C PHE A 55 0.90 3.16 1.49
N ASP A 56 1.52 4.12 2.17
CA ASP A 56 2.92 4.02 2.58
C ASP A 56 3.04 3.93 4.09
N ASP A 57 4.02 3.15 4.57
CA ASP A 57 4.42 3.18 5.97
C ASP A 57 5.26 4.45 6.29
N PRO A 58 5.61 4.71 7.57
CA PRO A 58 6.39 5.89 7.95
C PRO A 58 7.77 6.01 7.28
N ASP A 59 8.33 4.89 6.79
CA ASP A 59 9.63 4.84 6.10
C ASP A 59 9.49 4.90 4.57
N GLY A 60 8.25 5.03 4.06
CA GLY A 60 7.96 5.09 2.63
C GLY A 60 7.97 3.73 1.92
N LEU A 61 7.79 2.63 2.67
CA LEU A 61 7.55 1.31 2.08
C LEU A 61 6.11 1.26 1.54
N PRO A 62 5.91 0.95 0.25
CA PRO A 62 4.56 0.77 -0.27
C PRO A 62 3.94 -0.49 0.34
N LEU A 63 2.72 -0.33 0.83
CA LEU A 63 1.86 -1.39 1.32
C LEU A 63 0.58 -1.42 0.47
N GLU A 64 0.16 -2.63 0.11
CA GLU A 64 -1.01 -2.85 -0.73
C GLU A 64 -2.12 -3.53 0.07
N LEU A 65 -3.35 -3.09 -0.13
CA LEU A 65 -4.55 -3.83 0.26
C LEU A 65 -5.16 -4.44 -0.99
N HIS A 66 -5.47 -5.73 -0.96
CA HIS A 66 -6.05 -6.45 -2.10
C HIS A 66 -7.19 -7.36 -1.63
N GLU A 67 -8.32 -7.37 -2.35
CA GLU A 67 -9.45 -8.28 -2.07
C GLU A 67 -9.15 -9.75 -2.46
#